data_AF-A0A925VKT6-F1
#
_entry.id   AF-A0A925VKT6-F1
#
_cell.length_a   1.000
_cell.length_b   1.000
_cell.length_c   1.000
_cell.angle_alpha   90.00
_cell.angle_beta   90.00
_cell.angle_gamma   90.00
#
_symmetry.space_group_name_H-M   'P 1'
#
loop_
_entity.id
_entity.type
_entity.pdbx_description
1 polymer ?
#
loop_
_entity_poly.entity_id
_entity_poly.type
_entity_poly.pdbx_seq_one_letter_code
_entity_poly.pdbx_strand_id
1 'polypeptide(L)'
;MASKLLFEVPSLLIAMVGWLATALVILNRVGLPAVQRRSLLFSTLVLWMSASFGSLVARGMLTAEEATTSCGVVSLTFGLVVWFSRPRVSQTESER
;
A
#
# COMPACT_ATOMS: atom_id res chain seq x y z
N MET A 1 19.73 8.05 -20.09
CA MET A 1 18.93 8.28 -18.87
C MET A 1 17.42 8.33 -19.14
N ALA A 2 16.94 9.00 -20.19
CA ALA A 2 15.49 9.11 -20.50
C ALA A 2 14.74 7.77 -20.73
N SER A 3 15.42 6.75 -21.27
CA SER A 3 14.81 5.44 -21.51
C SER A 3 14.48 4.64 -20.24
N LYS A 4 15.15 4.89 -19.11
CA LYS A 4 14.82 4.22 -17.83
C LYS A 4 13.53 4.76 -17.22
N LEU A 5 13.34 6.08 -17.25
CA LEU A 5 12.13 6.74 -16.75
C LEU A 5 10.86 6.31 -17.49
N LEU A 6 10.95 6.06 -18.80
CA LEU A 6 9.79 5.62 -19.60
C LEU A 6 9.30 4.20 -19.26
N PHE A 7 10.14 3.36 -18.65
CA PHE A 7 9.79 1.98 -18.27
C PHE A 7 9.53 1.79 -16.77
N GLU A 8 10.09 2.67 -15.93
CA GLU A 8 9.90 2.67 -14.48
C GLU A 8 8.53 3.24 -14.07
N VAL A 9 8.10 4.30 -14.77
CA VAL A 9 6.81 4.97 -14.58
C VAL A 9 5.60 4.06 -14.87
N PRO A 10 5.54 3.26 -15.96
CA PRO A 10 4.34 2.48 -16.28
C PRO A 10 4.06 1.31 -15.33
N SER A 11 5.07 0.60 -14.83
CA SER A 11 4.84 -0.52 -13.90
C SER A 11 4.27 -0.03 -12.57
N LEU A 12 4.83 1.08 -12.06
CA LEU A 12 4.38 1.69 -10.81
C LEU A 12 3.00 2.32 -10.95
N LEU A 13 2.70 2.95 -12.11
CA LEU A 13 1.36 3.42 -12.46
C LEU A 13 0.35 2.28 -12.50
N ILE A 14 0.68 1.15 -13.13
CA ILE A 14 -0.20 -0.01 -13.20
C ILE A 14 -0.51 -0.55 -11.80
N ALA A 15 0.48 -0.63 -10.92
CA ALA A 15 0.22 -1.03 -9.54
C ALA A 15 -0.58 0.00 -8.75
N MET A 16 -0.35 1.29 -8.95
CA MET A 16 -1.16 2.33 -8.32
C MET A 16 -2.61 2.26 -8.77
N VAL A 17 -2.87 2.11 -10.08
CA VAL A 17 -4.22 1.99 -10.64
C VAL A 17 -4.89 0.69 -10.17
N GLY A 18 -4.16 -0.43 -10.19
CA GLY A 18 -4.65 -1.72 -9.70
C GLY A 18 -4.97 -1.72 -8.21
N TRP A 19 -4.12 -1.08 -7.40
CA TRP A 19 -4.39 -0.86 -5.99
C TRP A 19 -5.60 0.04 -5.77
N LEU A 20 -5.74 1.15 -6.51
CA LEU A 20 -6.88 2.07 -6.40
C LEU A 20 -8.20 1.37 -6.72
N ALA A 21 -8.24 0.54 -7.78
CA ALA A 21 -9.39 -0.26 -8.12
C ALA A 21 -9.76 -1.23 -6.99
N THR A 22 -8.75 -1.91 -6.42
CA THR A 22 -8.95 -2.83 -5.29
C THR A 22 -9.43 -2.07 -4.03
N ALA A 23 -8.89 -0.88 -3.79
CA ALA A 23 -9.23 -0.03 -2.68
C ALA A 23 -10.69 0.45 -2.76
N LEU A 24 -11.16 0.84 -3.94
CA LEU A 24 -12.56 1.20 -4.16
C LEU A 24 -13.50 0.02 -3.89
N VAL A 25 -13.13 -1.20 -4.29
CA VAL A 25 -13.91 -2.42 -3.98
C VAL A 25 -13.97 -2.65 -2.47
N ILE A 26 -12.84 -2.52 -1.76
CA ILE A 26 -12.78 -2.68 -0.30
C ILE A 26 -13.60 -1.60 0.43
N LEU A 27 -13.57 -0.36 -0.06
CA LEU A 27 -14.33 0.76 0.48
C LEU A 27 -15.84 0.61 0.28
N ASN A 28 -16.26 0.04 -0.86
CA ASN A 28 -17.66 -0.15 -1.22
C ASN A 28 -18.29 -1.39 -0.53
N ARG A 29 -17.50 -2.26 0.10
CA ARG A 29 -18.03 -3.39 0.87
C ARG A 29 -18.69 -2.92 2.17
N VAL A 30 -20.00 -2.74 2.13
CA VAL A 30 -20.86 -2.45 3.29
C VAL A 30 -20.84 -3.67 4.22
N GLY A 31 -20.33 -3.51 5.45
CA GLY A 31 -20.28 -4.58 6.46
C GLY A 31 -18.90 -4.85 7.06
N LEU A 32 -17.82 -4.31 6.49
CA LEU A 32 -16.47 -4.45 7.06
C LEU A 32 -16.22 -3.41 8.16
N PRO A 33 -15.78 -3.83 9.37
CA PRO A 33 -15.28 -2.92 10.40
C PRO A 33 -14.19 -2.01 9.85
N ALA A 34 -14.20 -0.73 10.25
CA ALA A 34 -13.23 0.26 9.76
C ALA A 34 -11.77 -0.18 9.92
N VAL A 35 -11.46 -0.92 10.99
CA VAL A 35 -10.13 -1.49 11.25
C VAL A 35 -9.75 -2.58 10.24
N GLN A 36 -10.65 -3.53 9.98
CA GLN A 36 -10.40 -4.58 8.98
C GLN A 36 -10.30 -4.00 7.57
N ARG A 37 -11.13 -3.00 7.24
CA ARG A 37 -11.09 -2.31 5.95
C ARG A 37 -9.74 -1.62 5.72
N ARG A 38 -9.20 -0.93 6.73
CA ARG A 38 -7.87 -0.30 6.68
C ARG A 38 -6.74 -1.32 6.58
N SER A 39 -6.84 -2.43 7.31
CA SER A 39 -5.85 -3.52 7.24
C SER A 39 -5.82 -4.15 5.84
N LEU A 40 -6.99 -4.40 5.24
CA LEU A 40 -7.09 -4.91 3.88
C LEU A 40 -6.53 -3.94 2.85
N LEU A 41 -6.82 -2.64 2.97
CA LEU A 41 -6.25 -1.60 2.12
C LEU A 41 -4.71 -1.57 2.18
N PHE A 42 -4.16 -1.73 3.38
CA PHE A 42 -2.71 -1.80 3.58
C PHE A 42 -2.10 -3.08 2.99
N SER A 43 -2.70 -4.24 3.27
CA SER A 43 -2.22 -5.53 2.75
C SER A 43 -2.23 -5.57 1.22
N THR A 44 -3.30 -5.05 0.59
CA THR A 44 -3.38 -4.96 -0.87
C THR A 44 -2.41 -3.93 -1.44
N LEU A 45 -2.09 -2.84 -0.74
CA LEU A 45 -1.05 -1.90 -1.16
C LEU A 45 0.31 -2.59 -1.25
N VAL A 46 0.67 -3.34 -0.20
CA VAL A 46 1.95 -4.05 -0.13
C VAL A 46 2.05 -5.10 -1.24
N LEU A 47 0.97 -5.84 -1.53
CA LEU A 47 0.94 -6.81 -2.62
C LEU A 47 1.20 -6.17 -3.99
N TRP A 48 0.53 -5.05 -4.29
CA TRP A 48 0.68 -4.35 -5.57
C TRP A 48 2.07 -3.70 -5.72
N MET A 49 2.61 -3.12 -4.65
CA MET A 49 3.95 -2.56 -4.63
C MET A 49 5.02 -3.64 -4.78
N SER A 50 4.90 -4.74 -4.03
CA SER A 50 5.84 -5.87 -4.12
C SER A 50 5.89 -6.47 -5.53
N ALA A 51 4.75 -6.63 -6.20
CA ALA A 51 4.71 -7.08 -7.60
C ALA A 51 5.40 -6.11 -8.57
N SER A 52 5.24 -4.79 -8.37
CA SER A 52 5.92 -3.79 -9.21
C SER A 52 7.41 -3.76 -8.99
N PHE A 53 7.84 -3.73 -7.73
CA PHE A 53 9.25 -3.79 -7.37
C PHE A 53 9.89 -5.09 -7.84
N GLY A 54 9.20 -6.23 -7.73
CA GLY A 54 9.65 -7.51 -8.29
C GLY A 54 9.81 -7.47 -9.81
N SER A 55 8.90 -6.81 -10.54
CA SER A 55 9.03 -6.61 -11.99
C SER A 55 10.22 -5.73 -12.35
N LEU A 56 10.50 -4.68 -11.56
CA LEU A 56 11.65 -3.80 -11.73
C LEU A 56 12.99 -4.51 -11.46
N VAL A 57 13.03 -5.38 -10.44
CA VAL A 57 14.19 -6.23 -10.13
C VAL A 57 14.40 -7.27 -11.23
N ALA A 58 13.35 -7.94 -11.70
CA ALA A 58 13.43 -8.91 -12.79
C ALA A 58 13.93 -8.28 -14.11
N ARG A 59 13.70 -6.98 -14.30
CA ARG A 59 14.20 -6.19 -15.44
C ARG A 59 15.63 -5.66 -15.25
N GLY A 60 16.28 -5.94 -14.12
CA GLY A 60 17.62 -5.46 -13.79
C GLY A 60 17.71 -3.95 -13.60
N MET A 61 16.59 -3.28 -13.35
CA MET A 61 16.53 -1.82 -13.18
C MET A 61 16.77 -1.42 -11.71
N LEU A 62 16.46 -2.31 -10.78
CA LEU A 62 16.64 -2.16 -9.34
C LEU A 62 17.32 -3.42 -8.77
N THR A 63 18.17 -3.26 -7.77
CA THR A 63 18.68 -4.41 -7.02
C THR A 63 17.60 -4.94 -6.07
N ALA A 64 17.64 -6.24 -5.75
CA ALA A 64 16.71 -6.84 -4.79
C ALA A 64 16.79 -6.15 -3.41
N GLU A 65 17.99 -5.71 -3.02
CA GLU A 65 18.23 -4.92 -1.82
C GLU A 65 17.43 -3.60 -1.85
N GLU A 66 17.62 -2.76 -2.88
CA GLU A 66 16.94 -1.46 -3.01
C GLU A 66 15.41 -1.60 -3.09
N ALA A 67 14.92 -2.62 -3.79
CA ALA A 67 13.50 -2.93 -3.87
C ALA A 67 12.92 -3.31 -2.49
N THR A 68 13.64 -4.10 -1.71
CA THR A 68 13.23 -4.52 -0.37
C THR A 68 13.24 -3.35 0.59
N THR A 69 14.27 -2.50 0.54
CA THR A 69 14.34 -1.27 1.35
C THR A 69 13.18 -0.33 1.01
N SER A 70 12.93 -0.09 -0.28
CA SER A 70 11.85 0.80 -0.74
C SER A 70 10.48 0.28 -0.33
N CYS A 71 10.23 -1.03 -0.51
CA CYS A 71 8.98 -1.66 -0.09
C CYS A 71 8.79 -1.61 1.43
N GLY A 72 9.87 -1.80 2.20
CA GLY A 72 9.88 -1.67 3.65
C GLY A 72 9.56 -0.25 4.12
N VAL A 73 10.17 0.77 3.51
CA VAL A 73 9.91 2.19 3.82
C VAL A 73 8.45 2.54 3.53
N VAL A 74 7.92 2.19 2.35
CA VAL A 74 6.52 2.44 1.98
C VAL A 74 5.56 1.76 2.97
N SER A 75 5.85 0.50 3.34
CA SER A 75 5.04 -0.25 4.31
C SER A 75 5.05 0.40 5.70
N LEU A 76 6.22 0.85 6.17
CA LEU A 76 6.35 1.54 7.46
C LEU A 76 5.64 2.90 7.47
N THR A 77 5.85 3.72 6.44
CA THR A 77 5.21 5.03 6.32
C THR A 77 3.69 4.89 6.30
N PHE A 78 3.16 3.96 5.51
CA PHE A 78 1.72 3.77 5.41
C PHE A 78 1.13 3.13 6.68
N GLY A 79 1.86 2.22 7.33
CA GLY A 79 1.52 1.68 8.64
C GLY A 79 1.43 2.78 9.72
N LEU A 80 2.39 3.72 9.72
CA LEU A 80 2.37 4.91 10.57
C LEU A 80 1.16 5.79 10.29
N VAL A 81 0.85 6.09 9.03
CA VAL A 81 -0.32 6.88 8.64
C VAL A 81 -1.61 6.22 9.15
N VAL A 82 -1.76 4.91 8.98
CA VAL A 82 -2.93 4.16 9.48
C VAL A 82 -2.99 4.15 11.01
N TRP A 83 -1.84 4.01 11.68
CA TRP A 83 -1.74 4.06 13.15
C TRP A 83 -2.20 5.42 13.69
N PHE A 84 -1.69 6.52 13.11
CA PHE A 84 -2.09 7.87 13.48
C PHE A 84 -3.55 8.19 13.11
N SER A 85 -4.08 7.55 12.07
CA SER A 85 -5.49 7.71 11.66
C SER A 85 -6.47 6.93 12.54
N ARG A 86 -6.02 6.25 13.60
CA ARG A 86 -6.93 5.67 14.60
C ARG A 86 -7.67 6.82 15.30
N PRO A 87 -9.01 6.96 15.14
CA PRO A 87 -9.75 7.87 16.00
C PRO A 87 -9.52 7.41 17.45
N ARG A 88 -9.15 8.34 18.34
CA ARG A 88 -9.16 8.08 19.78
C ARG A 88 -10.60 7.74 20.14
N VAL A 89 -10.93 6.47 20.24
CA VAL A 89 -12.17 6.05 20.89
C VAL A 89 -12.03 6.52 22.34
N SER A 90 -12.76 7.58 22.68
CA SER A 90 -12.88 8.00 24.07
C SER A 90 -13.51 6.86 24.83
N GLN A 91 -12.80 6.34 25.83
CA GLN A 91 -13.31 5.37 26.78
C GLN A 91 -14.31 6.02 27.74
N THR A 92 -15.39 6.60 27.21
CA THR A 92 -16.44 7.25 28.01
C THR A 92 -17.66 6.37 28.26
N GLU A 93 -17.62 5.09 27.87
CA GLU A 93 -18.74 4.16 28.04
C GLU A 93 -18.31 2.91 28.82
N SER A 94 -17.75 3.13 30.01
CA SER A 94 -17.57 2.11 31.04
C SER A 94 -17.92 2.69 32.41
N GLU A 95 -18.95 3.54 32.47
CA GLU A 95 -19.50 4.05 33.73
C GLU A 95 -21.01 4.32 33.63
N ARG A 96 -21.79 3.34 33.15
CA ARG A 96 -23.24 3.25 33.41
C ARG A 96 -23.70 1.80 33.51
#